data_AF-H7FRU9-F1
#
_entry.id   AF-H7FRU9-F1
#
_cell.length_a   1.000
_cell.length_b   1.000
_cell.length_c   1.000
_cell.angle_alpha   90.00
_cell.angle_beta   90.00
_cell.angle_gamma   90.00
#
_symmetry.space_group_name_H-M   'P 1'
#
loop_
_entity.id
_entity.type
_entity.pdbx_description
1 polymer ?
#
loop_
_entity_poly.entity_id
_entity_poly.type
_entity_poly.pdbx_seq_one_letter_code
_entity_poly.pdbx_strand_id
1 'polypeptide(L)' 'MRIATDKVDATSKLSNVISMIDKLAKKNIIHDNKASNLKSKLTKFVSKL' A
#
# COMPACT_ATOMS: atom_id res chain seq x y z
N MET A 1 -7.60 -9.93 -22.60
CA MET A 1 -6.92 -10.43 -21.38
C MET A 1 -6.22 -9.29 -20.64
N ARG A 2 -6.89 -8.62 -19.68
CA ARG A 2 -6.30 -7.65 -18.72
C ARG A 2 -7.10 -7.56 -17.39
N ILE A 3 -7.82 -8.63 -17.02
CA ILE A 3 -8.84 -8.55 -15.95
C ILE A 3 -8.41 -9.32 -14.67
N ALA A 4 -7.42 -10.21 -14.76
CA ALA A 4 -7.07 -11.11 -13.67
C ALA A 4 -5.58 -11.13 -13.28
N THR A 5 -4.68 -10.51 -14.04
CA THR A 5 -3.22 -10.71 -13.85
C THR A 5 -2.63 -9.98 -12.64
N ASP A 6 -3.24 -8.90 -12.16
CA ASP A 6 -2.54 -8.02 -11.22
C ASP A 6 -3.28 -7.76 -9.92
N LYS A 7 -4.53 -8.20 -9.74
CA LYS A 7 -5.28 -7.91 -8.50
C LYS A 7 -4.80 -8.76 -7.33
N VAL A 8 -4.54 -10.04 -7.58
CA VAL A 8 -3.94 -10.97 -6.60
C VAL A 8 -2.49 -10.57 -6.32
N ASP A 9 -1.76 -10.23 -7.39
CA ASP A 9 -0.35 -9.86 -7.33
C ASP A 9 -0.13 -8.49 -6.65
N ALA A 10 -1.02 -7.52 -6.90
CA ALA A 10 -1.06 -6.23 -6.24
C ALA A 10 -1.44 -6.38 -4.76
N THR A 11 -2.31 -7.31 -4.39
CA THR A 11 -2.68 -7.55 -2.98
C THR A 11 -1.48 -8.07 -2.18
N SER A 12 -0.71 -9.00 -2.76
CA SER A 12 0.55 -9.48 -2.17
C SER A 12 1.60 -8.37 -2.07
N LYS A 13 1.81 -7.60 -3.14
CA LYS A 13 2.77 -6.48 -3.14
C LYS A 13 2.34 -5.35 -2.18
N LEU A 14 1.04 -5.13 -2.02
CA LEU A 14 0.48 -4.12 -1.11
C LEU A 14 0.86 -4.41 0.34
N SER A 15 0.80 -5.67 0.79
CA SER A 15 1.17 -6.05 2.16
C SER A 15 2.65 -5.75 2.47
N ASN A 16 3.54 -5.97 1.50
CA ASN A 16 4.96 -5.63 1.62
C ASN A 16 5.17 -4.11 1.69
N VAL A 17 4.50 -3.34 0.82
CA VAL A 17 4.61 -1.87 0.80
C VAL A 17 4.05 -1.25 2.08
N ILE A 18 2.91 -1.74 2.58
CA ILE A 18 2.33 -1.29 3.86
C ILE A 18 3.32 -1.54 5.00
N SER A 19 3.94 -2.72 5.04
CA SER A 19 4.97 -3.05 6.03
C SER A 19 6.19 -2.12 5.96
N MET A 20 6.61 -1.71 4.76
CA MET A 20 7.69 -0.72 4.58
C MET A 20 7.27 0.67 5.08
N ILE A 21 6.07 1.12 4.74
CA ILE A 21 5.52 2.40 5.22
C ILE A 21 5.46 2.42 6.74
N ASP A 22 5.02 1.32 7.38
CA ASP A 22 4.97 1.22 8.84
C ASP A 22 6.34 1.22 9.48
N LYS A 23 7.34 0.59 8.86
CA LYS A 23 8.73 0.66 9.33
C LYS A 23 9.29 2.08 9.25
N LEU A 24 8.97 2.82 8.19
CA LEU A 24 9.42 4.21 8.03
C LEU A 24 8.73 5.16 9.01
N ALA A 25 7.44 4.93 9.31
CA ALA A 25 6.70 5.68 10.33
C ALA A 25 7.28 5.45 11.74
N LYS A 26 7.51 4.18 12.12
CA LYS A 26 8.15 3.82 13.40
C LYS A 26 9.55 4.41 13.58
N LYS A 27 10.29 4.62 12.48
CA LYS A 27 11.61 5.28 12.49
C LYS A 27 11.52 6.82 12.50
N ASN A 28 10.32 7.40 12.61
CA ASN A 28 10.07 8.84 12.53
C ASN A 28 10.55 9.50 11.22
N ILE A 29 10.72 8.72 10.15
CA ILE A 29 11.14 9.24 8.82
C ILE A 29 9.94 9.89 8.11
N ILE A 30 8.74 9.35 8.33
CA ILE A 30 7.47 9.91 7.86
C ILE A 30 6.50 10.02 9.02
N HIS A 31 5.73 11.10 9.05
CA HIS A 31 4.69 11.32 10.06
C HIS A 31 3.56 10.27 9.93
N ASP A 32 2.95 9.86 11.04
CA ASP A 32 1.89 8.85 11.09
C ASP A 32 0.71 9.18 10.17
N ASN A 33 0.23 10.43 10.21
CA ASN A 33 -0.78 10.95 9.27
C ASN A 33 -0.38 10.78 7.79
N LYS A 34 0.90 10.95 7.45
CA LYS A 34 1.38 10.76 6.06
C LYS A 34 1.44 9.27 5.70
N ALA A 35 1.87 8.42 6.62
CA ALA A 35 1.83 6.96 6.44
C ALA A 35 0.40 6.47 6.20
N SER A 36 -0.56 6.87 7.04
CA SER A 36 -1.99 6.54 6.89
C SER A 36 -2.59 7.02 5.57
N ASN A 37 -2.24 8.24 5.14
CA ASN A 37 -2.68 8.77 3.84
C ASN A 37 -2.14 7.95 2.65
N LEU A 38 -0.87 7.54 2.70
CA LEU A 38 -0.27 6.70 1.65
C LEU A 38 -0.93 5.32 1.58
N LYS A 39 -1.18 4.68 2.73
CA LYS A 39 -1.89 3.38 2.79
C LYS A 39 -3.29 3.47 2.20
N SER A 40 -4.05 4.52 2.55
CA SER A 40 -5.42 4.71 2.05
C SER A 40 -5.45 4.88 0.53
N LYS A 41 -4.54 5.68 -0.05
CA LYS A 41 -4.45 5.89 -1.50
C LYS A 41 -4.11 4.59 -2.25
N LEU A 42 -3.13 3.84 -1.76
CA LEU A 42 -2.72 2.55 -2.34
C LEU A 42 -3.86 1.52 -2.29
N THR A 43 -4.54 1.41 -1.15
CA THR A 43 -5.67 0.48 -0.99
C THR A 43 -6.80 0.82 -1.97
N LYS A 44 -7.17 2.10 -2.09
CA LYS A 44 -8.20 2.56 -3.05
C LYS A 44 -7.84 2.24 -4.50
N PHE A 45 -6.57 2.35 -4.87
CA PHE A 45 -6.10 2.02 -6.22
C PHE A 45 -6.26 0.52 -6.51
N VAL A 46 -5.85 -0.34 -5.57
CA VAL A 46 -5.99 -1.80 -5.70
C VAL A 46 -7.46 -2.25 -5.69
N SER A 47 -8.32 -1.58 -4.92
CA SER A 47 -9.76 -1.85 -4.92
C SER A 47 -10.48 -1.39 -6.20
N LYS A 48 -9.91 -0.42 -6.94
CA LYS A 48 -10.47 0.10 -8.20
C LYS A 48 -10.00 -0.68 -9.43
N LEU A 49 -8.85 -1.36 -9.34
CA LEU A 49 -8.48 -2.47 -10.23
C LEU A 49 -9.45 -3.63 -10.02
#